data_AF-A0A831Y4G7-F1
#
_entry.id   AF-A0A831Y4G7-F1
#
_cell.length_a   1.000
_cell.length_b   1.000
_cell.length_c   1.000
_cell.angle_alpha   90.00
_cell.angle_beta   90.00
_cell.angle_gamma   90.00
#
_symmetry.space_group_name_H-M   'P 1'
#
loop_
_entity.id
_entity.type
_entity.pdbx_description
1 polymer ?
#
loop_
_entity_poly.entity_id
_entity_poly.type
_entity_poly.pdbx_seq_one_letter_code
_entity_poly.pdbx_strand_id
1 'polypeptide(L)'
;MLGMTAALLTLLGSHGAGLAQAPTAEVRTWAGHSLRLADPVFQVTYTVILEPDAAGTAPAGEVVAPSAPLELRGSVKALSNFLERALESRSGWRDADSLMLRAGAVETRVPLDRIASVHFSRQPVTRNVLPPYHAPSHYRHAASVVLTSGERVEGDYVNMGTAVLTGTTPQGRVEIPWGEIEVVHFGR
;
A
#
# COMPACT_ATOMS: atom_id res chain seq x y z
N MET A 1 -63.31 -14.63 -41.87
CA MET A 1 -61.93 -15.10 -42.15
C MET A 1 -60.97 -14.19 -41.39
N LEU A 2 -60.18 -14.78 -40.49
CA LEU A 2 -59.16 -14.10 -39.69
C LEU A 2 -58.03 -13.58 -40.59
N GLY A 3 -57.49 -12.40 -40.24
CA GLY A 3 -56.24 -11.88 -40.79
C GLY A 3 -55.48 -11.13 -39.70
N MET A 4 -54.81 -11.88 -38.83
CA MET A 4 -53.91 -11.38 -37.79
C MET A 4 -52.56 -11.07 -38.44
N THR A 5 -52.12 -9.81 -38.45
CA THR A 5 -50.74 -9.45 -38.82
C THR A 5 -50.06 -8.89 -37.57
N ALA A 6 -49.32 -9.75 -36.88
CA ALA A 6 -48.48 -9.36 -35.76
C ALA A 6 -47.22 -8.67 -36.31
N ALA A 7 -47.09 -7.37 -36.08
CA ALA A 7 -45.84 -6.65 -36.27
C ALA A 7 -44.92 -6.96 -35.08
N LEU A 8 -43.93 -7.80 -35.32
CA LEU A 8 -42.87 -8.13 -34.37
C LEU A 8 -41.93 -6.93 -34.25
N LEU A 9 -42.08 -6.14 -33.17
CA LEU A 9 -41.17 -5.05 -32.83
C LEU A 9 -39.94 -5.64 -32.13
N THR A 10 -38.86 -5.84 -32.87
CA THR A 10 -37.56 -6.25 -32.32
C THR A 10 -36.96 -5.06 -31.54
N LEU A 11 -37.13 -5.06 -30.20
CA LEU A 11 -36.34 -4.22 -29.32
C LEU A 11 -34.89 -4.72 -29.35
N LEU A 12 -34.03 -4.04 -30.11
CA LEU A 12 -32.58 -4.17 -29.96
C LEU A 12 -32.20 -3.51 -28.64
N GLY A 13 -31.98 -4.35 -27.61
CA GLY A 13 -31.36 -3.94 -26.36
C GLY A 13 -29.92 -3.50 -26.63
N SER A 14 -29.70 -2.19 -26.72
CA SER A 14 -28.38 -1.59 -26.64
C SER A 14 -27.84 -1.81 -25.23
N HIS A 15 -27.15 -2.93 -25.02
CA HIS A 15 -26.25 -3.09 -23.89
C HIS A 15 -25.04 -2.21 -24.18
N GLY A 16 -25.13 -0.95 -23.76
CA GLY A 16 -23.94 -0.11 -23.66
C GLY A 16 -22.95 -0.81 -22.75
N ALA A 17 -21.86 -1.33 -23.33
CA ALA A 17 -20.69 -1.70 -22.57
C ALA A 17 -20.23 -0.43 -21.84
N GLY A 18 -20.53 -0.32 -20.55
CA GLY A 18 -20.00 0.73 -19.71
C GLY A 18 -18.48 0.64 -19.81
N LEU A 19 -17.86 1.63 -20.43
CA LEU A 19 -16.41 1.77 -20.41
C LEU A 19 -16.01 1.87 -18.93
N ALA A 20 -15.32 0.86 -18.42
CA ALA A 20 -14.75 0.91 -17.08
C ALA A 20 -13.88 2.17 -17.02
N GLN A 21 -14.27 3.13 -16.18
CA GLN A 21 -13.56 4.38 -16.04
C GLN A 21 -12.18 4.04 -15.47
N ALA A 22 -11.11 4.52 -16.12
CA ALA A 22 -9.75 4.26 -15.64
C ALA A 22 -9.60 4.80 -14.21
N PRO A 23 -8.94 4.05 -13.30
CA PRO A 23 -8.80 4.46 -11.92
C PRO A 23 -7.99 5.76 -11.85
N THR A 24 -8.50 6.73 -11.11
CA THR A 24 -7.84 8.01 -10.87
C THR A 24 -7.76 8.29 -9.38
N ALA A 25 -6.82 9.13 -8.96
CA ALA A 25 -6.79 9.65 -7.60
C ALA A 25 -6.55 11.15 -7.58
N GLU A 26 -7.29 11.86 -6.74
CA GLU A 26 -7.00 13.23 -6.36
C GLU A 26 -6.26 13.22 -5.03
N VAL A 27 -5.06 13.79 -5.00
CA VAL A 27 -4.15 13.78 -3.86
C VAL A 27 -3.87 15.20 -3.43
N ARG A 28 -4.03 15.47 -2.13
CA ARG A 28 -3.59 16.71 -1.49
C ARG A 28 -2.46 16.40 -0.53
N THR A 29 -1.36 17.13 -0.66
CA THR A 29 -0.17 17.00 0.19
C THR A 29 -0.18 18.02 1.31
N TRP A 30 0.57 17.74 2.38
CA TRP A 30 0.75 18.69 3.48
C TRP A 30 1.45 20.00 3.09
N ALA A 31 2.18 20.01 1.97
CA ALA A 31 2.78 21.20 1.39
C ALA A 31 1.75 22.10 0.66
N GLY A 32 0.49 21.68 0.56
CA GLY A 32 -0.59 22.42 -0.10
C GLY A 32 -0.71 22.14 -1.60
N HIS A 33 0.09 21.22 -2.15
CA HIS A 33 -0.05 20.80 -3.56
C HIS A 33 -1.22 19.83 -3.72
N SER A 34 -1.97 20.01 -4.81
CA SER A 34 -3.01 19.09 -5.25
C SER A 34 -2.65 18.51 -6.61
N LEU A 35 -2.76 17.19 -6.75
CA LEU A 35 -2.39 16.45 -7.95
C LEU A 35 -3.50 15.48 -8.31
N ARG A 36 -3.74 15.30 -9.61
CA ARG A 36 -4.59 14.23 -10.13
C ARG A 36 -3.71 13.18 -10.79
N LEU A 37 -3.78 11.96 -10.28
CA LEU A 37 -3.03 10.81 -10.73
C LEU A 37 -3.93 9.90 -11.57
N ALA A 38 -3.41 9.40 -12.68
CA ALA A 38 -3.92 8.22 -13.38
C ALA A 38 -3.23 6.97 -12.82
N ASP A 39 -3.93 5.84 -12.84
CA ASP A 39 -3.46 4.52 -12.38
C ASP A 39 -2.77 4.56 -11.00
N PRO A 40 -3.46 5.10 -9.97
CA PRO A 40 -2.85 5.29 -8.65
C PRO A 40 -2.61 3.96 -7.94
N VAL A 41 -1.37 3.74 -7.48
CA VAL A 41 -0.98 2.52 -6.77
C VAL A 41 -0.08 2.87 -5.60
N PHE A 42 -0.41 2.38 -4.40
CA PHE A 42 0.52 2.40 -3.28
C PHE A 42 1.57 1.31 -3.46
N GLN A 43 2.85 1.68 -3.48
CA GLN A 43 3.96 0.75 -3.60
C GLN A 43 4.83 0.78 -2.35
N VAL A 44 5.28 -0.38 -1.88
CA VAL A 44 6.15 -0.54 -0.72
C VAL A 44 7.49 -1.10 -1.19
N THR A 45 8.58 -0.42 -0.85
CA THR A 45 9.93 -0.95 -1.07
C THR A 45 10.25 -1.98 0.01
N TYR A 46 10.70 -3.16 -0.40
CA TYR A 46 11.21 -4.18 0.52
C TYR A 46 12.64 -4.55 0.16
N THR A 47 13.42 -4.98 1.16
CA THR A 47 14.77 -5.51 0.95
C THR A 47 14.80 -6.94 1.43
N VAL A 48 15.20 -7.87 0.56
CA VAL A 48 15.43 -9.27 0.90
C VAL A 48 16.93 -9.45 1.08
N ILE A 49 17.31 -10.02 2.22
CA ILE A 49 18.66 -10.46 2.49
C ILE A 49 18.76 -11.87 1.91
N LEU A 50 19.57 -12.06 0.86
CA LEU A 50 19.86 -13.39 0.35
C LEU A 50 20.98 -14.00 1.18
N GLU A 51 20.76 -15.20 1.71
CA GLU A 51 21.87 -15.98 2.25
C GLU A 51 22.77 -16.38 1.08
N PRO A 52 24.10 -16.23 1.21
CA PRO A 52 25.01 -16.57 0.12
C PRO A 52 24.89 -18.07 -0.16
N ASP A 53 24.53 -18.41 -1.40
CA ASP A 53 24.45 -19.79 -1.90
C ASP A 53 25.71 -20.55 -1.50
N ALA A 54 25.55 -21.54 -0.61
CA ALA A 54 26.48 -22.65 -0.55
C ALA A 54 26.34 -23.39 -1.88
N ALA A 55 27.29 -23.17 -2.78
CA ALA A 55 27.33 -23.79 -4.09
C ALA A 55 27.01 -25.29 -4.01
N GLY A 56 25.93 -25.69 -4.68
CA GLY A 56 25.67 -27.06 -5.11
C GLY A 56 24.80 -27.88 -4.17
N THR A 57 23.49 -27.94 -4.47
CA THR A 57 22.72 -29.17 -4.76
C THR A 57 21.23 -28.84 -4.59
N ALA A 58 20.49 -28.80 -5.70
CA ALA A 58 19.03 -28.93 -5.63
C ALA A 58 18.69 -30.35 -5.15
N PRO A 59 17.63 -30.50 -4.33
CA PRO A 59 16.50 -31.22 -4.90
C PRO A 59 15.15 -30.59 -4.56
N ALA A 60 14.17 -31.00 -5.37
CA ALA A 60 12.76 -30.70 -5.24
C ALA A 60 12.16 -31.17 -3.91
N GLY A 61 11.13 -30.46 -3.45
CA GLY A 61 10.14 -30.99 -2.51
C GLY A 61 9.94 -30.18 -1.23
N GLU A 62 8.70 -29.69 -1.07
CA GLU A 62 8.05 -29.39 0.21
C GLU A 62 8.45 -28.08 0.93
N VAL A 63 7.57 -27.07 0.79
CA VAL A 63 7.55 -25.86 1.62
C VAL A 63 7.11 -26.24 3.02
N VAL A 64 8.07 -26.49 3.92
CA VAL A 64 7.82 -26.55 5.36
C VAL A 64 8.13 -25.17 5.94
N ALA A 65 7.09 -24.47 6.39
CA ALA A 65 7.23 -23.22 7.13
C ALA A 65 7.99 -23.47 8.44
N PRO A 66 9.09 -22.75 8.75
CA PRO A 66 9.75 -22.90 10.03
C PRO A 66 8.89 -22.25 11.12
N SER A 67 8.15 -23.09 11.83
CA SER A 67 7.47 -22.74 13.08
C SER A 67 8.44 -22.93 14.24
N ALA A 68 9.34 -21.97 14.47
CA ALA A 68 10.09 -21.88 15.71
C ALA A 68 10.62 -20.44 15.93
N PRO A 69 10.56 -19.90 17.16
CA PRO A 69 11.14 -18.60 17.46
C PRO A 69 12.68 -18.69 17.41
N LEU A 70 13.32 -17.78 16.67
CA LEU A 70 14.78 -17.60 16.70
C LEU A 70 15.20 -17.14 18.10
N GLU A 71 15.57 -18.07 18.98
CA GLU A 71 16.35 -17.73 20.16
C GLU A 71 17.79 -17.45 19.74
N LEU A 72 18.11 -16.16 19.56
CA LEU A 72 19.46 -15.69 19.25
C LEU A 72 20.34 -15.72 20.50
N ARG A 73 20.70 -16.91 20.97
CA ARG A 73 21.77 -17.12 21.97
C ARG A 73 23.06 -17.50 21.24
N GLY A 74 23.75 -16.51 20.68
CA GLY A 74 25.00 -16.72 19.94
C GLY A 74 25.93 -15.51 20.01
N SER A 75 27.20 -15.74 20.31
CA SER A 75 28.21 -14.72 20.62
C SER A 75 28.41 -13.65 19.54
N VAL A 76 28.81 -12.45 19.95
CA VAL A 76 29.15 -11.28 19.10
C VAL A 76 30.13 -11.63 17.97
N LYS A 77 31.00 -12.64 18.15
CA LYS A 77 31.90 -13.15 17.10
C LYS A 77 31.18 -13.82 15.91
N ALA A 78 30.03 -14.45 16.14
CA ALA A 78 29.24 -15.05 15.06
C ALA A 78 28.56 -13.97 14.19
N LEU A 79 28.21 -12.82 14.79
CA LEU A 79 27.64 -11.68 14.08
C LEU A 79 28.69 -10.99 13.19
N SER A 80 29.94 -10.89 13.65
CA SER A 80 31.06 -10.33 12.86
C SER A 80 31.33 -11.15 11.59
N ASN A 81 31.38 -12.48 11.71
CA ASN A 81 31.58 -13.37 10.56
C ASN A 81 30.36 -13.40 9.61
N PHE A 82 29.16 -13.09 10.12
CA PHE A 82 27.94 -12.95 9.32
C PHE A 82 27.90 -11.61 8.57
N LEU A 83 28.40 -10.52 9.16
CA LEU A 83 28.54 -9.21 8.52
C LEU A 83 29.70 -9.16 7.51
N GLU A 84 30.76 -9.95 7.71
CA GLU A 84 31.88 -10.06 6.76
C GLU A 84 31.50 -10.83 5.49
N ARG A 85 30.53 -11.75 5.55
CA ARG A 85 29.88 -12.28 4.34
C ARG A 85 28.93 -11.19 3.86
N ALA A 86 29.34 -10.44 2.85
CA ALA A 86 28.49 -9.43 2.22
C ALA A 86 27.15 -10.08 1.85
N LEU A 87 26.14 -9.83 2.69
CA LEU A 87 24.78 -10.25 2.43
C LEU A 87 24.35 -9.50 1.19
N GLU A 88 24.20 -10.22 0.09
CA GLU A 88 23.64 -9.64 -1.12
C GLU A 88 22.19 -9.28 -0.82
N SER A 89 21.95 -7.99 -0.63
CA SER A 89 20.60 -7.48 -0.44
C SER A 89 20.01 -7.13 -1.80
N ARG A 90 18.82 -7.66 -2.08
CA ARG A 90 18.03 -7.26 -3.26
C ARG A 90 16.83 -6.45 -2.79
N SER A 91 16.74 -5.21 -3.27
CA SER A 91 15.57 -4.36 -3.08
C SER A 91 14.55 -4.59 -4.20
N GLY A 92 13.27 -4.64 -3.86
CA GLY A 92 12.17 -4.77 -4.79
C GLY A 92 11.00 -3.86 -4.44
N TRP A 93 10.05 -3.76 -5.35
CA TRP A 93 8.80 -3.03 -5.19
C TRP A 93 7.64 -4.02 -5.18
N ARG A 94 6.66 -3.77 -4.30
CA ARG A 94 5.38 -4.48 -4.33
C ARG A 94 4.25 -3.48 -4.21
N ASP A 95 3.15 -3.75 -4.87
CA ASP A 95 1.93 -3.00 -4.66
C ASP A 95 1.36 -3.38 -3.29
N ALA A 96 0.81 -2.40 -2.58
CA ALA A 96 0.08 -2.63 -1.35
C ALA A 96 -1.35 -3.02 -1.69
N ASP A 97 -1.84 -4.10 -1.10
CA ASP A 97 -3.22 -4.55 -1.30
C ASP A 97 -4.17 -3.96 -0.25
N SER A 98 -3.63 -3.47 0.87
CA SER A 98 -4.42 -2.99 2.00
C SER A 98 -3.72 -1.92 2.82
N LEU A 99 -4.53 -1.09 3.47
CA LEU A 99 -4.13 -0.15 4.51
C LEU A 99 -4.35 -0.80 5.89
N MET A 100 -3.34 -0.78 6.75
CA MET A 100 -3.48 -1.24 8.13
C MET A 100 -3.69 -0.06 9.06
N LEU A 101 -4.87 0.00 9.66
CA LEU A 101 -5.25 0.97 10.68
C LEU A 101 -5.20 0.31 12.04
N ARG A 102 -4.82 1.07 13.06
CA ARG A 102 -4.93 0.64 14.45
C ARG A 102 -5.77 1.64 15.21
N ALA A 103 -6.71 1.14 16.00
CA ALA A 103 -7.54 1.87 16.93
C ALA A 103 -7.38 1.25 18.32
N GLY A 104 -6.52 1.83 19.16
CA GLY A 104 -6.18 1.27 20.46
C GLY A 104 -5.47 -0.10 20.35
N ALA A 105 -6.14 -1.17 20.75
CA ALA A 105 -5.62 -2.55 20.65
C ALA A 105 -6.12 -3.32 19.41
N VAL A 106 -7.01 -2.73 18.62
CA VAL A 106 -7.62 -3.37 17.46
C VAL A 106 -6.86 -2.94 16.20
N GLU A 107 -6.40 -3.92 15.42
CA GLU A 107 -5.86 -3.69 14.08
C GLU A 107 -6.91 -4.06 13.03
N THR A 108 -7.14 -3.16 12.10
CA THR A 108 -8.10 -3.30 11.01
C THR A 108 -7.37 -3.18 9.69
N ARG A 109 -7.46 -4.23 8.87
CA ARG A 109 -6.92 -4.24 7.51
C ARG A 109 -8.03 -3.85 6.53
N VAL A 110 -7.84 -2.72 5.86
CA VAL A 110 -8.79 -2.18 4.89
C VAL A 110 -8.25 -2.41 3.47
N PRO A 111 -8.91 -3.23 2.63
CA PRO A 111 -8.49 -3.44 1.24
C PRO A 111 -8.53 -2.13 0.42
N LEU A 112 -7.47 -1.84 -0.32
CA LEU A 112 -7.34 -0.57 -1.07
C LEU A 112 -8.38 -0.43 -2.19
N ASP A 113 -8.78 -1.54 -2.81
CA ASP A 113 -9.89 -1.64 -3.78
C ASP A 113 -11.25 -1.27 -3.18
N ARG A 114 -11.37 -1.17 -1.85
CA ARG A 114 -12.59 -0.76 -1.14
C ARG A 114 -12.54 0.65 -0.56
N ILE A 115 -11.40 1.33 -0.62
CA ILE A 115 -11.23 2.70 -0.11
C ILE A 115 -11.63 3.78 -1.11
N ALA A 116 -12.69 4.54 -0.83
CA ALA A 116 -13.07 5.72 -1.61
C ALA A 116 -12.18 6.92 -1.28
N SER A 117 -11.83 7.12 -0.01
CA SER A 117 -10.88 8.15 0.40
C SER A 117 -10.14 7.83 1.68
N VAL A 118 -8.94 8.39 1.82
CA VAL A 118 -8.16 8.39 3.05
C VAL A 118 -7.84 9.81 3.45
N HIS A 119 -8.12 10.16 4.69
CA HIS A 119 -7.71 11.39 5.33
C HIS A 119 -6.65 11.06 6.38
N PHE A 120 -5.42 11.50 6.15
CA PHE A 120 -4.35 11.37 7.11
C PHE A 120 -4.36 12.56 8.06
N SER A 121 -4.00 12.30 9.30
CA SER A 121 -3.71 13.31 10.31
C SER A 121 -2.31 13.06 10.85
N ARG A 122 -1.58 14.13 11.15
CA ARG A 122 -0.23 14.06 11.71
C ARG A 122 -0.13 14.93 12.95
N GLN A 123 0.44 14.38 14.01
CA GLN A 123 0.68 15.08 15.27
C GLN A 123 2.19 15.11 15.55
N PRO A 124 2.80 16.29 15.78
CA PRO A 124 4.22 16.37 16.09
C PRO A 124 4.51 15.66 17.42
N VAL A 125 5.54 14.82 17.43
CA VAL A 125 6.01 14.15 18.64
C VAL A 125 6.95 15.09 19.38
N THR A 126 6.44 15.73 20.44
CA THR A 126 7.15 16.77 21.20
C THR A 126 8.13 16.23 22.24
N ARG A 127 8.01 14.97 22.66
CA ARG A 127 8.94 14.29 23.57
C ARG A 127 9.63 13.14 22.87
N ASN A 128 10.73 13.44 22.17
CA ASN A 128 11.58 12.40 21.62
C ASN A 128 12.57 11.94 22.70
N VAL A 129 12.40 10.72 23.22
CA VAL A 129 13.36 10.09 24.15
C VAL A 129 14.56 9.50 23.38
N LEU A 130 14.48 9.49 22.04
CA LEU A 130 15.54 9.01 21.17
C LEU A 130 16.54 10.16 20.91
N PRO A 131 17.84 9.84 20.78
CA PRO A 131 18.85 10.81 20.34
C PRO A 131 18.39 11.50 19.05
N PRO A 132 18.73 12.79 18.83
CA PRO A 132 18.36 13.51 17.63
C PRO A 132 19.05 12.89 16.41
N TYR A 133 18.45 11.85 15.83
CA TYR A 133 18.72 11.45 14.46
C TYR A 133 18.16 12.55 13.56
N HIS A 134 18.85 12.83 12.45
CA HIS A 134 18.64 13.96 11.53
C HIS A 134 17.28 14.02 10.79
N ALA A 135 16.17 13.60 11.41
CA ALA A 135 14.82 13.88 10.93
C ALA A 135 14.31 15.19 11.56
N PRO A 136 14.07 16.25 10.78
CA PRO A 136 13.68 17.56 11.31
C PRO A 136 12.36 17.55 12.10
N SER A 137 11.50 16.54 11.93
CA SER A 137 10.29 16.36 12.74
C SER A 137 9.79 14.91 12.72
N HIS A 138 9.47 14.37 13.90
CA HIS A 138 8.78 13.10 14.05
C HIS A 138 7.28 13.35 14.19
N TYR A 139 6.48 12.65 13.40
CA TYR A 139 5.02 12.72 13.48
C TYR A 139 4.44 11.38 13.88
N ARG A 140 3.44 11.40 14.75
CA ARG A 140 2.48 10.31 14.88
C ARG A 140 1.41 10.50 13.81
N HIS A 141 1.19 9.49 12.98
CA HIS A 141 0.15 9.51 11.97
C HIS A 141 -1.07 8.72 12.43
N ALA A 142 -2.25 9.25 12.13
CA ALA A 142 -3.55 8.59 12.25
C ALA A 142 -4.30 8.75 10.92
N ALA A 143 -5.32 7.93 10.69
CA ALA A 143 -6.07 8.00 9.44
C ALA A 143 -7.55 7.70 9.63
N SER A 144 -8.37 8.36 8.82
CA SER A 144 -9.77 8.04 8.62
C SER A 144 -9.99 7.65 7.18
N VAL A 145 -10.66 6.52 6.99
CA VAL A 145 -10.89 5.91 5.70
C VAL A 145 -12.39 5.86 5.45
N VAL A 146 -12.81 6.32 4.27
CA VAL A 146 -14.18 6.15 3.78
C VAL A 146 -14.15 5.06 2.72
N LEU A 147 -14.99 4.05 2.89
CA LEU A 147 -15.13 2.94 1.95
C LEU A 147 -16.07 3.33 0.79
N THR A 148 -16.02 2.58 -0.31
CA THR A 148 -17.00 2.71 -1.42
C THR A 148 -18.43 2.40 -0.99
N SER A 149 -18.62 1.65 0.11
CA SER A 149 -19.93 1.45 0.73
C SER A 149 -20.45 2.69 1.48
N GLY A 150 -19.62 3.71 1.67
CA GLY A 150 -19.90 4.88 2.51
C GLY A 150 -19.57 4.69 3.99
N GLU A 151 -19.22 3.47 4.42
CA GLU A 151 -18.75 3.20 5.78
C GLU A 151 -17.44 3.93 6.07
N ARG A 152 -17.27 4.37 7.32
CA ARG A 152 -16.07 5.04 7.79
C ARG A 152 -15.33 4.17 8.81
N VAL A 153 -14.04 3.96 8.57
CA VAL A 153 -13.12 3.26 9.46
C VAL A 153 -12.08 4.25 9.97
N GLU A 154 -11.89 4.34 11.29
CA GLU A 154 -10.93 5.26 11.89
C GLU A 154 -9.81 4.50 12.61
N GLY A 155 -8.59 4.99 12.49
CA GLY A 155 -7.43 4.51 13.22
C GLY A 155 -6.69 5.67 13.89
N ASP A 156 -6.38 5.53 15.18
CA ASP A 156 -5.54 6.46 15.93
C ASP A 156 -4.04 6.25 15.65
N TYR A 157 -3.71 5.20 14.89
CA TYR A 157 -2.39 4.99 14.35
C TYR A 157 -2.46 4.38 12.94
N VAL A 158 -1.61 4.87 12.05
CA VAL A 158 -1.34 4.29 10.73
C VAL A 158 0.15 4.30 10.47
N ASN A 159 0.66 3.23 9.89
CA ASN A 159 2.03 3.15 9.42
C ASN A 159 2.06 2.29 8.16
N MET A 160 2.48 2.90 7.05
CA MET A 160 2.60 2.23 5.77
C MET A 160 4.07 1.96 5.41
N GLY A 161 4.99 2.05 6.38
CA GLY A 161 6.42 1.82 6.20
C GLY A 161 7.00 2.74 5.13
N THR A 162 7.63 2.14 4.12
CA THR A 162 8.24 2.80 2.95
C THR A 162 7.23 3.10 1.84
N ALA A 163 5.93 3.09 2.11
CA ALA A 163 4.93 3.26 1.07
C ALA A 163 5.04 4.60 0.33
N VAL A 164 4.91 4.55 -0.98
CA VAL A 164 4.77 5.71 -1.84
C VAL A 164 3.49 5.54 -2.66
N LEU A 165 2.68 6.58 -2.75
CA LEU A 165 1.61 6.62 -3.74
C LEU A 165 2.23 6.97 -5.08
N THR A 166 2.12 6.05 -6.04
CA THR A 166 2.61 6.22 -7.39
C THR A 166 1.44 6.42 -8.35
N GLY A 167 1.70 7.10 -9.45
CA GLY A 167 0.75 7.28 -10.54
C GLY A 167 1.34 8.15 -11.64
N THR A 168 0.54 8.46 -12.65
CA THR A 168 0.96 9.27 -13.80
C THR A 168 0.19 10.59 -13.85
N THR A 169 0.93 11.64 -14.21
CA THR A 169 0.42 12.98 -14.55
C THR A 169 0.79 13.28 -16.00
N PRO A 170 0.24 14.35 -16.63
CA PRO A 170 0.70 14.78 -17.95
C PRO A 170 2.21 15.08 -18.03
N GLN A 171 2.85 15.36 -16.90
CA GLN A 171 4.28 15.66 -16.79
C GLN A 171 5.14 14.40 -16.60
N GLY A 172 4.52 13.24 -16.37
CA GLY A 172 5.20 11.96 -16.16
C GLY A 172 4.78 11.24 -14.89
N ARG A 173 5.58 10.24 -14.51
CA ARG A 173 5.38 9.46 -13.28
C ARG A 173 5.64 10.34 -12.06
N VAL A 174 4.79 10.21 -11.06
CA VAL A 174 4.92 10.89 -9.76
C VAL A 174 4.95 9.86 -8.65
N GLU A 175 5.76 10.12 -7.63
CA GLU A 175 5.86 9.32 -6.42
C GLU A 175 5.69 10.25 -5.22
N ILE A 176 4.71 9.96 -4.36
CA ILE A 176 4.38 10.77 -3.20
C ILE A 176 4.52 9.90 -1.95
N PRO A 177 5.48 10.16 -1.05
CA PRO A 177 5.58 9.45 0.21
C PRO A 177 4.28 9.54 0.99
N TRP A 178 3.80 8.43 1.54
CA TRP A 178 2.49 8.40 2.22
C TRP A 178 2.40 9.42 3.37
N GLY A 179 3.51 9.66 4.08
CA GLY A 179 3.59 10.63 5.18
C GLY A 179 3.44 12.10 4.73
N GLU A 180 3.63 12.39 3.45
CA GLU A 180 3.43 13.72 2.86
C GLU A 180 2.00 13.94 2.35
N ILE A 181 1.18 12.90 2.33
CA ILE A 181 -0.23 12.97 1.91
C ILE A 181 -1.08 13.43 3.08
N GLU A 182 -1.92 14.44 2.83
CA GLU A 182 -2.98 14.85 3.74
C GLU A 182 -4.27 14.10 3.40
N VAL A 183 -4.63 14.07 2.12
CA VAL A 183 -5.87 13.42 1.65
C VAL A 183 -5.63 12.75 0.31
N VAL A 184 -6.24 11.58 0.12
CA VAL A 184 -6.38 10.95 -1.19
C VAL A 184 -7.84 10.55 -1.42
N HIS A 185 -8.39 10.89 -2.59
CA HIS A 185 -9.70 10.46 -3.07
C HIS A 185 -9.52 9.60 -4.32
N PHE A 186 -10.00 8.36 -4.29
CA PHE A 186 -9.94 7.44 -5.42
C PHE A 186 -11.21 7.57 -6.27
N GLY A 187 -11.04 8.06 -7.49
CA GLY A 187 -12.08 8.08 -8.51
C GLY A 187 -12.08 6.77 -9.28
N ARG A 188 -13.15 5.99 -9.13
CA ARG A 188 -13.34 4.68 -9.75
C ARG A 188 -14.83 4.43 -10.00
#